data_AF-A0A284VN15-F1
#
_entry.id   AF-A0A284VN15-F1
#
_cell.length_a   1.000
_cell.length_b   1.000
_cell.length_c   1.000
_cell.angle_alpha   90.00
_cell.angle_beta   90.00
_cell.angle_gamma   90.00
#
_symmetry.space_group_name_H-M   'P 1'
#
loop_
_entity.id
_entity.type
_entity.pdbx_description
1 polymer ?
#
loop_
_entity_poly.entity_id
_entity_poly.type
_entity_poly.pdbx_seq_one_letter_code
_entity_poly.pdbx_strand_id
1 'polypeptide(L)'
;MWDVLKRPDIPVCLRICAGTDGSVTLLLELLTGKKVKVVTLEQKIIKATHDIARLLEIEAGDEVNSRLVTLNAEGTTYVLAKSLAAVKRMPPAVSSDLMRADIPIGRILREHKLETRRDILKMEIVGSDFFGDIPVLSREYNIIYNNRILMWINECFPVDNRWEI
;
A
#
# COMPACT_ATOMS: atom_id res chain seq x y z
N MET A 1 15.07 -11.03 1.89
CA MET A 1 13.83 -10.24 1.68
C MET A 1 12.61 -11.02 2.16
N TRP A 2 12.35 -12.20 1.57
CA TRP A 2 11.23 -13.07 1.96
C TRP A 2 11.42 -13.84 3.27
N ASP A 3 12.62 -13.83 3.85
CA ASP A 3 12.92 -14.65 5.04
C ASP A 3 12.16 -14.19 6.29
N VAL A 4 11.81 -12.90 6.37
CA VAL A 4 10.91 -12.38 7.42
C VAL A 4 9.58 -13.12 7.37
N LEU A 5 9.04 -13.39 6.18
CA LEU A 5 7.81 -14.15 6.01
C LEU A 5 7.96 -15.66 6.27
N LYS A 6 9.16 -16.19 6.53
CA LYS A 6 9.32 -17.61 6.92
C LYS A 6 9.32 -17.80 8.43
N ARG A 7 9.33 -16.71 9.19
CA ARG A 7 9.30 -16.72 10.65
C ARG A 7 8.02 -17.40 11.17
N PRO A 8 8.13 -18.34 12.12
CA PRO A 8 6.97 -19.05 12.68
C PRO A 8 6.16 -18.20 13.67
N ASP A 9 6.78 -17.16 14.25
CA ASP A 9 6.13 -16.23 15.17
C ASP A 9 5.21 -15.19 14.48
N ILE A 10 5.21 -15.17 13.14
CA ILE A 10 4.29 -14.33 12.36
C ILE A 10 3.07 -15.17 11.94
N PRO A 11 1.83 -14.73 12.24
CA PRO A 11 0.62 -15.46 11.87
C PRO A 11 0.55 -15.83 10.39
N VAL A 12 0.06 -17.03 10.06
CA VAL A 12 0.01 -17.56 8.68
C VAL A 12 -0.76 -16.61 7.74
N CYS A 13 -1.94 -16.15 8.15
CA CYS A 13 -2.76 -15.25 7.34
C CYS A 13 -2.06 -13.92 7.08
N LEU A 14 -1.32 -13.38 8.07
CA LEU A 14 -0.47 -12.20 7.89
C LEU A 14 0.61 -12.48 6.85
N ARG A 15 1.30 -13.61 6.96
CA ARG A 15 2.38 -13.97 6.02
C ARG A 15 1.89 -14.08 4.57
N ILE A 16 0.73 -14.68 4.36
CA ILE A 16 0.09 -14.79 3.05
C ILE A 16 -0.33 -13.39 2.55
N CYS A 17 -0.95 -12.59 3.42
CA CYS A 17 -1.44 -11.27 3.08
C CYS A 17 -0.32 -10.30 2.70
N ALA A 18 0.76 -10.26 3.49
CA ALA A 18 1.94 -9.46 3.19
C ALA A 18 2.83 -10.08 2.11
N GLY A 19 2.67 -11.37 1.81
CA GLY A 19 3.44 -12.05 0.77
C GLY A 19 2.86 -11.92 -0.64
N THR A 20 1.60 -11.50 -0.77
CA THR A 20 0.92 -11.45 -2.08
C THR A 20 1.42 -10.32 -2.97
N ASP A 21 1.53 -10.58 -4.26
CA ASP A 21 1.63 -9.56 -5.31
C ASP A 21 0.25 -9.11 -5.82
N GLY A 22 -0.84 -9.66 -5.28
CA GLY A 22 -2.23 -9.36 -5.61
C GLY A 22 -2.84 -8.20 -4.81
N SER A 23 -4.18 -8.09 -4.85
CA SER A 23 -4.91 -7.09 -4.07
C SER A 23 -5.02 -7.53 -2.61
N VAL A 24 -4.33 -6.79 -1.72
CA VAL A 24 -4.46 -6.95 -0.26
C VAL A 24 -5.91 -6.80 0.19
N THR A 25 -6.65 -5.86 -0.41
CA THR A 25 -8.08 -5.66 -0.10
C THR A 25 -8.89 -6.93 -0.37
N LEU A 26 -8.77 -7.52 -1.56
CA LEU A 26 -9.48 -8.75 -1.91
C LEU A 26 -9.08 -9.90 -1.00
N LEU A 27 -7.78 -10.04 -0.73
CA LEU A 27 -7.28 -11.12 0.11
C LEU A 27 -7.78 -11.01 1.55
N LEU A 28 -7.85 -9.80 2.11
CA LEU A 28 -8.46 -9.56 3.41
C LEU A 28 -9.96 -9.89 3.41
N GLU A 29 -10.69 -9.60 2.33
CA GLU A 29 -12.10 -10.01 2.22
C GLU A 29 -12.25 -11.53 2.25
N LEU A 30 -11.38 -12.25 1.56
CA LEU A 30 -11.36 -13.72 1.55
C LEU A 30 -10.97 -14.32 2.89
N LEU A 31 -9.94 -13.76 3.55
CA LEU A 31 -9.46 -14.23 4.85
C LEU A 31 -10.49 -13.99 5.95
N THR A 32 -11.07 -12.78 6.01
CA THR A 32 -12.02 -12.40 7.06
C THR A 32 -13.45 -12.88 6.78
N GLY A 33 -13.78 -13.18 5.52
CA GLY A 33 -15.15 -13.38 5.07
C GLY A 33 -16.01 -12.10 5.13
N LYS A 34 -15.40 -10.92 5.35
CA LYS A 34 -16.07 -9.64 5.55
C LYS A 34 -15.71 -8.65 4.46
N LYS A 35 -16.59 -7.68 4.22
CA LYS A 35 -16.28 -6.57 3.31
C LYS A 35 -15.19 -5.68 3.90
N VAL A 36 -14.15 -5.40 3.11
CA VAL A 36 -13.06 -4.52 3.51
C VAL A 36 -13.37 -3.09 3.07
N LYS A 37 -13.28 -2.15 4.01
CA LYS A 37 -13.43 -0.71 3.76
C LYS A 37 -12.06 -0.04 3.75
N VAL A 38 -11.77 0.68 2.68
CA VAL A 38 -10.64 1.60 2.63
C VAL A 38 -11.10 2.93 3.21
N VAL A 39 -10.43 3.41 4.25
CA VAL A 39 -10.71 4.70 4.88
C VAL A 39 -9.49 5.59 4.67
N THR A 40 -9.68 6.73 4.02
CA THR A 40 -8.60 7.71 3.79
C THR A 40 -8.43 8.59 5.01
N LEU A 41 -7.24 8.54 5.61
CA LEU A 41 -6.86 9.37 6.75
C LEU A 41 -6.34 10.72 6.29
N GLU A 42 -5.52 10.71 5.24
CA GLU A 42 -4.95 11.91 4.63
C GLU A 42 -4.78 11.70 3.13
N GLN A 43 -5.12 12.71 2.33
CA GLN A 43 -4.78 12.75 0.93
C GLN A 43 -4.50 14.18 0.48
N LYS A 44 -3.36 14.41 -0.17
CA LYS A 44 -2.96 15.73 -0.65
C LYS A 44 -2.01 15.64 -1.84
N ILE A 45 -2.02 16.69 -2.66
CA ILE A 45 -0.99 16.92 -3.67
C ILE A 45 0.14 17.70 -3.02
N ILE A 46 1.33 17.13 -3.07
CA ILE A 46 2.56 17.76 -2.59
C ILE A 46 3.53 17.94 -3.74
N LYS A 47 4.46 18.88 -3.56
CA LYS A 47 5.61 19.03 -4.43
C LYS A 47 6.72 18.07 -3.97
N ALA A 48 7.32 17.34 -4.90
CA ALA A 48 8.36 16.38 -4.60
C ALA A 48 9.58 17.08 -3.97
N THR A 49 9.94 16.66 -2.75
CA THR A 49 11.25 17.00 -2.17
C THR A 49 12.35 16.22 -2.91
N HIS A 50 13.62 16.54 -2.65
CA HIS A 50 14.74 15.79 -3.23
C HIS A 50 14.68 14.28 -2.93
N ASP A 51 14.23 13.91 -1.73
CA ASP A 51 14.11 12.50 -1.34
C ASP A 51 12.95 11.81 -2.06
N ILE A 52 11.78 12.46 -2.17
CA ILE A 52 10.65 11.92 -2.93
C ILE A 52 10.99 11.83 -4.42
N ALA A 53 11.68 12.84 -4.95
CA ALA A 53 12.14 12.87 -6.32
C ALA A 53 13.08 11.70 -6.61
N ARG A 54 14.03 11.41 -5.72
CA ARG A 54 14.89 10.23 -5.82
C ARG A 54 14.10 8.93 -5.71
N LEU A 55 13.19 8.83 -4.75
CA LEU A 55 12.38 7.63 -4.48
C LEU A 55 11.51 7.23 -5.69
N LEU A 56 10.91 8.21 -6.36
CA LEU A 56 10.05 8.00 -7.52
C LEU A 56 10.79 8.18 -8.86
N GLU A 57 12.09 8.47 -8.85
CA GLU A 57 12.88 8.83 -10.05
C GLU A 57 12.26 9.99 -10.87
N ILE A 58 11.68 10.98 -10.19
CA ILE A 58 11.08 12.19 -10.79
C ILE A 58 11.92 13.43 -10.50
N GLU A 59 11.48 14.61 -10.94
CA GLU A 59 12.17 15.87 -10.67
C GLU A 59 11.66 16.48 -9.35
N ALA A 60 12.54 17.17 -8.64
CA ALA A 60 12.14 17.95 -7.47
C ALA A 60 11.15 19.05 -7.91
N GLY A 61 10.06 19.22 -7.16
CA GLY A 61 8.97 20.13 -7.53
C GLY A 61 7.85 19.50 -8.36
N ASP A 62 8.00 18.26 -8.84
CA ASP A 62 6.90 17.55 -9.49
C ASP A 62 5.72 17.30 -8.54
N GLU A 63 4.52 17.17 -9.09
CA GLU A 63 3.33 16.86 -8.31
C GLU A 63 3.24 15.37 -7.97
N VAL A 64 3.05 15.12 -6.68
CA VAL A 64 2.92 13.78 -6.11
C VAL A 64 1.63 13.71 -5.31
N ASN A 65 0.80 12.71 -5.61
CA ASN A 65 -0.32 12.36 -4.76
C ASN A 65 0.22 11.57 -3.56
N SER A 66 0.12 12.16 -2.38
CA SER A 66 0.42 11.52 -1.10
C SER A 66 -0.89 11.11 -0.45
N ARG A 67 -1.03 9.82 -0.18
CA ARG A 67 -2.25 9.25 0.41
C ARG A 67 -1.90 8.30 1.54
N LEU A 68 -2.59 8.44 2.66
CA LEU A 68 -2.52 7.57 3.83
C LEU A 68 -3.91 6.99 4.07
N VAL A 69 -4.02 5.66 4.09
CA VAL A 69 -5.29 4.96 4.23
C VAL A 69 -5.18 3.81 5.23
N THR A 70 -6.33 3.39 5.75
CA THR A 70 -6.48 2.13 6.48
C THR A 70 -7.38 1.16 5.73
N LEU A 71 -7.09 -0.14 5.83
CA LEU A 71 -7.95 -1.21 5.37
C LEU A 71 -8.61 -1.86 6.58
N ASN A 72 -9.93 -1.81 6.63
CA ASN A 72 -10.71 -2.20 7.80
C ASN A 72 -11.72 -3.29 7.46
N ALA A 73 -11.79 -4.34 8.26
CA ALA A 73 -12.84 -5.35 8.18
C ALA A 73 -13.59 -5.39 9.53
N GLU A 74 -14.91 -5.19 9.50
CA GLU A 74 -15.78 -5.12 10.70
C GLU A 74 -15.27 -4.23 11.85
N GLY A 75 -14.61 -3.11 11.51
CA GLY A 75 -14.08 -2.16 12.50
C GLY A 75 -12.66 -2.48 12.97
N THR A 76 -12.09 -3.62 12.60
CA THR A 76 -10.68 -3.95 12.85
C THR A 76 -9.82 -3.44 11.70
N THR A 77 -8.81 -2.62 12.00
CA THR A 77 -7.83 -2.15 11.02
C THR A 77 -6.75 -3.19 10.77
N TYR A 78 -6.64 -3.73 9.57
CA TYR A 78 -5.63 -4.74 9.24
C TYR A 78 -4.36 -4.15 8.63
N VAL A 79 -4.48 -3.00 7.96
CA VAL A 79 -3.36 -2.39 7.25
C VAL A 79 -3.43 -0.89 7.38
N LEU A 80 -2.29 -0.26 7.66
CA LEU A 80 -2.03 1.14 7.38
C LEU A 80 -1.17 1.21 6.12
N ALA A 81 -1.61 1.95 5.11
CA ALA A 81 -0.88 2.05 3.84
C ALA A 81 -0.63 3.51 3.47
N LYS A 82 0.64 3.84 3.18
CA LYS A 82 1.06 5.12 2.62
C LYS A 82 1.48 4.92 1.18
N SER A 83 0.97 5.75 0.28
CA SER A 83 1.37 5.76 -1.12
C SER A 83 1.83 7.15 -1.55
N LEU A 84 2.89 7.19 -2.36
CA LEU A 84 3.37 8.38 -3.07
C LEU A 84 3.33 8.08 -4.56
N ALA A 85 2.56 8.86 -5.32
CA ALA A 85 2.28 8.56 -6.71
C ALA A 85 2.61 9.74 -7.62
N ALA A 86 3.40 9.49 -8.67
CA ALA A 86 3.83 10.52 -9.61
C ALA A 86 2.68 10.88 -10.57
N VAL A 87 2.01 12.01 -10.32
CA VAL A 87 0.80 12.40 -11.05
C VAL A 87 1.07 12.56 -12.55
N LYS A 88 2.23 13.14 -12.91
CA LYS A 88 2.62 13.35 -14.31
C LYS A 88 2.81 12.08 -15.14
N ARG A 89 2.94 10.91 -14.49
CA ARG A 89 3.11 9.60 -15.14
C ARG A 89 1.80 8.85 -15.33
N MET A 90 0.72 9.35 -14.75
CA MET A 90 -0.58 8.69 -14.79
C MET A 90 -1.34 9.09 -16.05
N PRO A 91 -2.07 8.14 -16.67
CA PRO A 91 -3.13 8.49 -17.59
C PRO A 91 -4.12 9.47 -16.93
N PRO A 92 -4.64 10.49 -17.64
CA PRO A 92 -5.52 11.49 -17.05
C PRO A 92 -6.74 10.91 -16.31
N ALA A 93 -7.33 9.84 -16.84
CA ALA A 93 -8.47 9.16 -16.22
C ALA A 93 -8.11 8.50 -14.87
N VAL A 94 -6.92 7.89 -14.78
CA VAL A 94 -6.38 7.29 -13.54
C VAL A 94 -6.09 8.37 -12.52
N SER A 95 -5.47 9.48 -12.95
CA SER A 95 -5.18 10.62 -12.07
C SER A 95 -6.47 11.18 -11.47
N SER A 96 -7.49 11.39 -12.31
CA SER A 96 -8.81 11.89 -11.87
C SER A 96 -9.45 10.97 -10.82
N ASP A 97 -9.48 9.66 -11.05
CA ASP A 97 -10.05 8.72 -10.08
C ASP A 97 -9.20 8.59 -8.82
N LEU A 98 -7.87 8.73 -8.91
CA LEU A 98 -7.00 8.73 -7.74
C LEU A 98 -7.26 9.93 -6.84
N MET A 99 -7.66 11.08 -7.41
CA MET A 99 -8.07 12.25 -6.62
C MET A 99 -9.38 12.03 -5.84
N ARG A 100 -10.16 10.99 -6.19
CA ARG A 100 -11.36 10.61 -5.45
C ARG A 100 -10.97 9.78 -4.24
N ALA A 101 -11.10 10.37 -3.05
CA ALA A 101 -10.51 9.87 -1.81
C ALA A 101 -10.95 8.45 -1.40
N ASP A 102 -12.07 7.91 -1.90
CA ASP A 102 -12.63 6.64 -1.39
C ASP A 102 -12.41 5.44 -2.33
N ILE A 103 -11.78 5.63 -3.50
CA ILE A 103 -11.55 4.52 -4.44
C ILE A 103 -10.21 3.84 -4.12
N PRO A 104 -10.15 2.51 -3.92
CA PRO A 104 -8.90 1.79 -3.69
C PRO A 104 -7.98 1.86 -4.92
N ILE A 105 -6.68 2.09 -4.73
CA ILE A 105 -5.69 2.20 -5.81
C ILE A 105 -5.70 0.98 -6.72
N GLY A 106 -5.73 -0.22 -6.14
CA GLY A 106 -5.79 -1.46 -6.93
C GLY A 106 -7.03 -1.58 -7.81
N ARG A 107 -8.16 -0.98 -7.41
CA ARG A 107 -9.38 -0.94 -8.22
C ARG A 107 -9.22 0.01 -9.40
N ILE A 108 -8.68 1.21 -9.17
CA ILE A 108 -8.43 2.21 -10.21
C ILE A 108 -7.53 1.62 -11.31
N LEU A 109 -6.40 1.01 -10.92
CA LEU A 109 -5.47 0.41 -11.88
C LEU A 109 -6.15 -0.70 -12.72
N ARG A 110 -7.01 -1.51 -12.09
CA ARG A 110 -7.74 -2.60 -12.76
C ARG A 110 -8.83 -2.09 -13.70
N GLU A 111 -9.64 -1.12 -13.28
CA GLU A 111 -10.74 -0.57 -14.08
C GLU A 111 -10.23 0.12 -15.35
N HIS A 112 -9.09 0.80 -15.23
CA HIS A 112 -8.39 1.42 -16.37
C HIS A 112 -7.48 0.46 -17.14
N LYS A 113 -7.45 -0.84 -16.78
CA LYS A 113 -6.65 -1.90 -17.43
C LYS A 113 -5.16 -1.56 -17.53
N LEU A 114 -4.59 -0.92 -16.51
CA LEU A 114 -3.17 -0.61 -16.50
C LEU A 114 -2.36 -1.90 -16.26
N GLU A 115 -1.52 -2.23 -17.23
CA GLU A 115 -0.51 -3.27 -17.09
C GLU A 115 0.59 -2.77 -16.18
N THR A 116 0.66 -3.34 -14.97
CA THR A 116 1.63 -2.96 -13.96
C THR A 116 2.27 -4.19 -13.34
N ARG A 117 3.47 -4.02 -12.82
CA ARG A 117 4.15 -5.01 -11.99
C ARG A 117 4.50 -4.40 -10.64
N ARG A 118 4.59 -5.25 -9.61
CA ARG A 118 5.00 -4.85 -8.27
C ARG A 118 6.43 -5.31 -8.01
N ASP A 119 7.27 -4.37 -7.61
CA ASP A 119 8.67 -4.62 -7.26
C ASP A 119 8.81 -4.45 -5.75
N ILE A 120 8.85 -5.57 -5.02
CA ILE A 120 9.08 -5.55 -3.58
C ILE A 120 10.50 -5.07 -3.32
N LEU A 121 10.64 -3.98 -2.56
CA LEU A 121 11.91 -3.36 -2.21
C LEU A 121 12.40 -3.86 -0.85
N LYS A 122 11.51 -3.92 0.13
CA LYS A 122 11.87 -4.22 1.52
C LYS A 122 10.72 -4.87 2.26
N MET A 123 11.06 -5.81 3.15
CA MET A 123 10.14 -6.35 4.13
C MET A 123 10.87 -6.50 5.46
N GLU A 124 10.30 -5.96 6.53
CA GLU A 124 10.93 -5.96 7.86
C GLU A 124 9.89 -5.80 8.98
N ILE A 125 10.25 -6.22 10.20
CA ILE A 125 9.45 -5.92 11.39
C ILE A 125 9.96 -4.63 12.01
N VAL A 126 9.07 -3.66 12.20
CA VAL A 126 9.37 -2.34 12.77
C VAL A 126 8.29 -1.92 13.77
N GLY A 127 8.55 -0.89 14.57
CA GLY A 127 7.51 -0.24 15.37
C GLY A 127 6.61 0.64 14.50
N SER A 128 5.40 0.94 14.97
CA SER A 128 4.48 1.87 14.31
C SER A 128 3.66 2.64 15.33
N ASP A 129 3.81 3.96 15.35
CA ASP A 129 3.03 4.84 16.24
C ASP A 129 1.51 4.65 16.06
N PHE A 130 1.07 4.29 14.85
CA PHE A 130 -0.35 4.08 14.55
C PHE A 130 -0.95 2.84 15.24
N PHE A 131 -0.15 1.78 15.41
CA PHE A 131 -0.58 0.55 16.09
C PHE A 131 -0.08 0.47 17.55
N GLY A 132 0.47 1.57 18.08
CA GLY A 132 1.02 1.64 19.43
C GLY A 132 2.24 0.72 19.59
N ASP A 133 2.28 -0.05 20.69
CA ASP A 133 3.40 -0.95 21.01
C ASP A 133 3.40 -2.24 20.18
N ILE A 134 2.42 -2.43 19.29
CA ILE A 134 2.31 -3.63 18.46
C ILE A 134 3.31 -3.52 17.30
N PRO A 135 4.27 -4.46 17.17
CA PRO A 135 5.18 -4.47 16.04
C PRO A 135 4.40 -4.69 14.74
N VAL A 136 4.87 -4.08 13.65
CA VAL A 136 4.27 -4.25 12.33
C VAL A 136 5.25 -4.92 11.39
N LEU A 137 4.75 -5.81 10.54
CA LEU A 137 5.43 -6.16 9.31
C LEU A 137 5.24 -5.00 8.33
N SER A 138 6.31 -4.31 8.02
CA SER A 138 6.37 -3.27 7.00
C SER A 138 6.77 -3.90 5.67
N ARG A 139 6.00 -3.60 4.63
CA ARG A 139 6.26 -4.00 3.24
C ARG A 139 6.35 -2.76 2.37
N GLU A 140 7.47 -2.61 1.69
CA GLU A 140 7.75 -1.50 0.81
C GLU A 140 7.92 -2.01 -0.62
N TYR A 141 7.22 -1.39 -1.57
CA TYR A 141 7.27 -1.78 -2.97
C TYR A 141 6.96 -0.64 -3.93
N ASN A 142 7.42 -0.79 -5.16
CA ASN A 142 7.06 0.09 -6.26
C ASN A 142 6.01 -0.58 -7.15
N ILE A 143 5.05 0.20 -7.64
CA ILE A 143 4.24 -0.15 -8.81
C ILE A 143 4.93 0.45 -10.03
N ILE A 144 5.32 -0.42 -10.97
CA ILE A 144 5.98 -0.03 -12.21
C ILE A 144 4.96 -0.01 -13.35
N TYR A 145 4.97 1.08 -14.13
CA TYR A 145 4.16 1.27 -15.32
C TYR A 145 5.04 1.86 -16.43
N ASN A 146 4.97 1.32 -17.65
CA ASN A 146 5.83 1.73 -18.78
C ASN A 146 7.32 1.83 -18.41
N ASN A 147 7.84 0.81 -17.70
CA ASN A 147 9.21 0.72 -17.21
C ASN A 147 9.67 1.89 -16.30
N ARG A 148 8.73 2.63 -15.69
CA ARG A 148 9.03 3.70 -14.73
C ARG A 148 8.23 3.52 -13.45
N ILE A 149 8.74 4.06 -12.35
CA ILE A 149 8.03 4.04 -11.07
C ILE A 149 6.77 4.91 -11.18
N LEU A 150 5.60 4.28 -11.12
CA LEU A 150 4.33 5.00 -11.09
C LEU A 150 4.06 5.49 -9.67
N MET A 151 4.30 4.61 -8.70
CA MET A 151 3.95 4.80 -7.32
C MET A 151 4.86 3.99 -6.41
N TRP A 152 5.21 4.58 -5.29
CA TRP A 152 5.81 3.91 -4.15
C TRP A 152 4.74 3.66 -3.10
N ILE A 153 4.74 2.47 -2.49
CA ILE A 153 3.79 2.10 -1.45
C ILE A 153 4.53 1.46 -0.28
N ASN A 154 4.17 1.88 0.93
CA ASN A 154 4.50 1.21 2.17
C ASN A 154 3.23 0.77 2.89
N GLU A 155 3.16 -0.50 3.26
CA GLU A 155 2.05 -1.12 3.98
C GLU A 155 2.56 -1.72 5.30
N CYS A 156 1.86 -1.40 6.39
CA CYS A 156 2.17 -1.88 7.72
C CYS A 156 1.05 -2.81 8.20
N PHE A 157 1.42 -4.04 8.53
CA PHE A 157 0.55 -5.11 9.02
C PHE A 157 0.87 -5.38 10.51
N PRO A 158 -0.03 -5.10 11.47
CA PRO A 158 0.24 -5.36 12.89
C PRO A 158 0.43 -6.86 13.15
N VAL A 159 1.47 -7.24 13.87
CA VAL A 159 1.79 -8.64 14.18
C VAL A 159 1.15 -8.99 15.51
N ASP A 160 -0.14 -9.33 15.47
CA ASP A 160 -0.92 -9.76 16.63
C ASP A 160 -1.99 -10.81 16.26
N ASN A 161 -2.86 -11.11 17.22
CA ASN A 161 -3.89 -12.13 17.11
C ASN A 161 -5.03 -11.80 16.13
N ARG A 162 -5.11 -10.58 15.54
CA ARG A 162 -6.18 -10.28 14.56
C ARG A 162 -6.07 -11.11 13.29
N TRP A 163 -4.93 -11.76 13.07
CA TRP A 163 -4.66 -12.65 11.95
C TRP A 163 -4.90 -14.12 12.25
N GLU A 164 -5.39 -14.47 13.44
CA GLU A 164 -5.86 -15.81 13.81
C GLU A 164 -7.30 -16.00 13.33
N ILE A 165 -7.47 -16.01 12.00
CA ILE A 165 -8.75 -16.11 11.30
C ILE A 165 -8.96 -17.52 10.77
#